data_AF-A0A6P1NIT9-F1
#
_entry.id   AF-A0A6P1NIT9-F1
#
_cell.length_a   1.000
_cell.length_b   1.000
_cell.length_c   1.000
_cell.angle_alpha   90.00
_cell.angle_beta   90.00
_cell.angle_gamma   90.00
#
_symmetry.space_group_name_H-M   'P 1'
#
loop_
_entity.id
_entity.type
_entity.pdbx_description
1 polymer ?
#
loop_
_entity_poly.entity_id
_entity_poly.type
_entity_poly.pdbx_seq_one_letter_code
_entity_poly.pdbx_strand_id
1 'polypeptide(L)'
;MVKGLALILRFCSVLWALLVLLTLPGCLDVAHPFAHRGGNSQRLTQKNLPPPRLAVPVPVAAKAPWRSATALWAKDVVVALVAQSLPAVAQPPRQGDWWLRLGAKRVKNGVKPRYLLYDPEGKVRAKGYGSVIDRAGWLAADPVALNTVALEIAPDIARLLTGIQVKIMQADPHSLMNRPAKVYFAGVEGAPGDGNISLARAFYASLPDGRNNVQTKPEDADYTVKCRVQLKDLPPGPSQKKASEQQITIIWRVTDSKGKEAGAATQLHAIAIHSLDGAWGDIAATAAHEAAGAVRTIITNYSGRDLKMSQKK
;
A
#
# COMPACT_ATOMS: atom_id res chain seq x y z
N MET A 1 52.03 59.84 41.10
CA MET A 1 50.98 60.06 40.08
C MET A 1 50.93 58.82 39.19
N VAL A 2 50.10 57.82 39.47
CA VAL A 2 48.62 57.74 39.40
C VAL A 2 48.23 56.97 38.14
N LYS A 3 47.78 55.72 38.38
CA LYS A 3 46.69 55.00 37.69
C LYS A 3 46.75 54.97 36.15
N GLY A 4 47.46 53.99 35.59
CA GLY A 4 47.43 53.75 34.14
C GLY A 4 47.54 52.30 33.66
N LEU A 5 47.67 51.30 34.54
CA LEU A 5 47.95 49.93 34.10
C LEU A 5 46.96 48.84 34.56
N ALA A 6 45.86 49.21 35.23
CA ALA A 6 44.91 48.26 35.82
C ALA A 6 43.59 48.09 35.04
N LEU A 7 43.43 48.74 33.88
CA LEU A 7 42.17 48.72 33.11
C LEU A 7 42.24 47.94 31.78
N ILE A 8 43.38 47.32 31.44
CA ILE A 8 43.51 46.50 30.22
C ILE A 8 43.32 45.00 30.52
N LEU A 9 43.53 44.57 31.78
CA LEU A 9 43.44 43.16 32.18
C LEU A 9 42.03 42.66 32.55
N ARG A 10 41.03 43.55 32.66
CA ARG A 10 39.64 43.18 33.02
C ARG A 10 38.70 42.98 31.84
N PHE A 11 39.06 43.42 30.64
CA PHE A 11 38.24 43.23 29.43
C PHE A 11 38.53 41.92 28.70
N CYS A 12 39.69 41.30 28.95
CA CYS A 12 40.09 40.06 28.28
C CYS A 12 39.44 38.80 28.91
N SER A 13 39.09 38.85 30.20
CA SER A 13 38.52 37.72 30.94
C SER A 13 37.02 37.51 30.71
N VAL A 14 36.27 38.58 30.40
CA VAL A 14 34.83 38.49 30.12
C VAL A 14 34.55 38.06 28.68
N LEU A 15 35.41 38.45 27.72
CA LEU A 15 35.28 37.99 26.33
C LEU A 15 35.60 36.49 26.17
N TRP A 16 36.46 35.94 27.03
CA TRP A 16 36.81 34.52 27.00
C TRP A 16 35.73 33.61 27.61
N ALA A 17 34.98 34.12 28.59
CA ALA A 17 33.87 33.37 29.20
C ALA A 17 32.66 33.21 28.26
N LEU A 18 32.46 34.13 27.30
CA LEU A 18 31.40 34.01 26.29
C LEU A 18 31.78 33.11 25.09
N LEU A 19 33.07 32.90 24.84
CA LEU A 19 33.55 32.09 23.71
C LEU A 19 33.52 30.57 23.99
N VAL A 20 33.50 30.16 25.26
CA VAL A 20 33.50 28.74 25.67
C VAL A 20 32.10 28.10 25.62
N LEU A 21 31.03 28.89 25.50
CA LEU A 21 29.65 28.38 25.41
C LEU A 21 29.21 28.00 23.98
N LEU A 22 30.08 28.13 22.98
CA LEU A 22 29.77 27.87 21.56
C LEU A 22 30.42 26.61 20.96
N THR A 23 31.08 25.77 21.77
CA THR A 23 31.76 24.54 21.31
C THR A 23 31.07 23.25 21.77
N LEU A 24 29.74 23.19 21.69
CA LEU A 24 29.01 21.91 21.71
C LEU A 24 28.89 21.38 20.28
N PRO A 25 29.67 20.37 19.84
CA PRO A 25 29.42 19.66 18.59
C PRO A 25 28.16 18.80 18.76
N GLY A 26 27.00 19.41 18.55
CA GLY A 26 25.72 18.71 18.46
C GLY A 26 25.56 18.02 17.11
N CYS A 27 26.28 16.93 16.87
CA CYS A 27 25.85 15.93 15.89
C CYS A 27 24.79 15.05 16.55
N LEU A 28 23.54 15.55 16.60
CA LEU A 28 22.38 14.69 16.81
C LEU A 28 22.21 13.86 15.54
N ASP A 29 22.70 12.62 15.57
CA ASP A 29 22.41 11.62 14.54
C ASP A 29 20.94 11.22 14.66
N VAL A 30 20.08 12.03 14.05
CA VAL A 30 18.66 11.73 13.91
C VAL A 30 18.54 10.50 13.02
N ALA A 31 17.81 9.48 13.46
CA ALA A 31 17.47 8.36 12.59
C ALA A 31 16.79 8.91 11.33
N HIS A 32 17.42 8.72 10.17
CA HIS A 32 16.87 9.08 8.88
C HIS A 32 16.15 7.85 8.29
N PRO A 33 14.85 7.62 8.56
CA PRO A 33 14.12 6.46 8.04
C PRO A 33 13.99 6.44 6.50
N PHE A 34 14.48 7.47 5.81
CA PHE A 34 14.42 7.62 4.35
C PHE A 34 15.78 7.93 3.70
N ALA A 35 16.91 7.79 4.41
CA ALA A 35 18.23 7.91 3.79
C ALA A 35 18.52 6.69 2.92
N HIS A 36 18.20 6.79 1.63
CA HIS A 36 18.49 5.77 0.64
C HIS A 36 19.99 5.65 0.40
N ARG A 37 20.62 4.59 0.93
CA ARG A 37 21.93 4.13 0.45
C ARG A 37 21.74 3.49 -0.92
N GLY A 38 22.29 4.13 -1.95
CA GLY A 38 22.24 3.66 -3.33
C GLY A 38 22.94 2.32 -3.51
N GLY A 39 22.41 1.53 -4.44
CA GLY A 39 22.95 0.24 -4.89
C GLY A 39 21.89 -0.85 -4.86
N ASN A 40 21.32 -1.15 -6.03
CA ASN A 40 20.33 -2.22 -6.33
C ASN A 40 18.84 -1.79 -6.43
N SER A 41 18.57 -0.67 -7.10
CA SER A 41 17.22 -0.33 -7.59
C SER A 41 16.75 -1.18 -8.79
N GLN A 42 17.50 -2.22 -9.15
CA GLN A 42 17.19 -3.18 -10.20
C GLN A 42 16.75 -4.53 -9.62
N ARG A 43 15.57 -4.57 -8.97
CA ARG A 43 14.77 -5.80 -8.81
C ARG A 43 13.32 -5.52 -8.40
N LEU A 44 12.73 -4.46 -8.97
CA LEU A 44 11.29 -4.20 -8.93
C LEU A 44 10.59 -4.75 -10.18
N THR A 45 11.04 -5.89 -10.70
CA THR A 45 10.31 -6.63 -11.75
C THR A 45 9.07 -7.29 -11.13
N GLN A 46 8.03 -6.48 -10.97
CA GLN A 46 6.79 -6.66 -11.74
C GLN A 46 6.30 -8.11 -11.83
N LYS A 47 5.87 -8.68 -10.71
CA LYS A 47 4.97 -9.85 -10.78
C LYS A 47 3.68 -9.73 -9.99
N ASN A 48 3.57 -8.80 -9.04
CA ASN A 48 2.32 -8.43 -8.36
C ASN A 48 2.48 -7.04 -7.73
N LEU A 49 2.44 -5.97 -8.53
CA LEU A 49 2.34 -4.60 -8.00
C LEU A 49 0.89 -4.10 -8.14
N PRO A 50 0.43 -3.18 -7.26
CA PRO A 50 -0.77 -2.37 -7.49
C PRO A 50 -0.70 -1.73 -8.89
N PRO A 51 -1.85 -1.34 -9.49
CA PRO A 51 -1.91 -0.99 -10.89
C PRO A 51 -0.77 -0.02 -11.24
N PRO A 52 0.10 -0.39 -12.20
CA PRO A 52 1.21 0.47 -12.61
C PRO A 52 0.68 1.86 -12.91
N ARG A 53 1.40 2.87 -12.43
CA ARG A 53 0.96 4.27 -12.55
C ARG A 53 0.60 4.58 -13.99
N LEU A 54 -0.49 5.30 -14.19
CA LEU A 54 -1.01 5.62 -15.52
C LEU A 54 -0.47 6.98 -15.97
N ALA A 55 0.50 6.99 -16.88
CA ALA A 55 1.01 8.24 -17.41
C ALA A 55 0.04 8.81 -18.45
N VAL A 56 -0.31 10.10 -18.31
CA VAL A 56 -1.09 10.85 -19.30
C VAL A 56 -0.17 11.95 -19.85
N PRO A 57 0.35 11.83 -21.08
CA PRO A 57 1.34 12.76 -21.59
C PRO A 57 0.78 14.17 -21.75
N VAL A 58 1.35 15.10 -20.98
CA VAL A 58 1.22 16.54 -21.14
C VAL A 58 2.63 17.17 -21.08
N PRO A 59 2.92 18.21 -21.87
CA PRO A 59 2.02 18.89 -22.80
C PRO A 59 1.81 18.10 -24.11
N VAL A 60 0.66 18.30 -24.72
CA VAL A 60 0.37 17.75 -26.06
C VAL A 60 1.33 18.40 -27.07
N ALA A 61 1.86 17.60 -28.01
CA ALA A 61 2.82 18.03 -29.01
C ALA A 61 2.37 19.33 -29.71
N ALA A 62 3.31 20.25 -29.98
CA ALA A 62 3.02 21.57 -30.53
C ALA A 62 2.20 21.53 -31.84
N LYS A 63 2.44 20.51 -32.68
CA LYS A 63 1.76 20.29 -33.96
C LYS A 63 0.44 19.51 -33.85
N ALA A 64 0.02 19.13 -32.65
CA ALA A 64 -1.21 18.36 -32.47
C ALA A 64 -2.44 19.21 -32.79
N PRO A 65 -3.42 18.68 -33.55
CA PRO A 65 -4.69 19.37 -33.76
C PRO A 65 -5.36 19.69 -32.43
N TRP A 66 -5.91 20.90 -32.31
CA TRP A 66 -6.67 21.34 -31.12
C TRP A 66 -5.88 21.19 -29.81
N ARG A 67 -4.63 21.62 -29.84
CA ARG A 67 -3.68 21.49 -28.72
C ARG A 67 -4.22 22.03 -27.40
N SER A 68 -4.89 23.20 -27.40
CA SER A 68 -5.45 23.82 -26.20
C SER A 68 -6.50 22.93 -25.54
N ALA A 69 -7.55 22.55 -26.27
CA ALA A 69 -8.61 21.67 -25.80
C ALA A 69 -8.08 20.30 -25.36
N THR A 70 -7.16 19.71 -26.14
CA THR A 70 -6.56 18.41 -25.81
C THR A 70 -5.70 18.47 -24.54
N ALA A 71 -4.99 19.58 -24.31
CA ALA A 71 -4.17 19.76 -23.10
C ALA A 71 -5.02 19.97 -21.84
N LEU A 72 -6.09 20.77 -21.94
CA LEU A 72 -7.02 20.97 -20.83
C LEU A 72 -7.76 19.67 -20.50
N TRP A 73 -8.26 18.99 -21.53
CA TRP A 73 -8.90 17.68 -21.36
C TRP A 73 -7.96 16.64 -20.72
N ALA A 74 -6.69 16.63 -21.09
CA ALA A 74 -5.72 15.71 -20.49
C ALA A 74 -5.55 15.95 -18.98
N LYS A 75 -5.56 17.22 -18.55
CA LYS A 75 -5.54 17.57 -17.13
C LYS A 75 -6.81 17.06 -16.43
N ASP A 76 -7.98 17.31 -17.00
CA ASP A 76 -9.26 16.90 -16.41
C ASP A 76 -9.37 15.37 -16.31
N VAL A 77 -8.89 14.64 -17.33
CA VAL A 77 -8.83 13.18 -17.33
C VAL A 77 -7.92 12.66 -16.21
N VAL A 78 -6.76 13.28 -15.96
CA VAL A 78 -5.90 12.89 -14.83
C VAL A 78 -6.63 13.07 -13.50
N VAL A 79 -7.29 14.21 -13.30
CA VAL A 79 -8.07 14.48 -12.09
C VAL A 79 -9.18 13.44 -11.91
N ALA A 80 -9.94 13.16 -12.97
CA ALA A 80 -11.01 12.18 -12.95
C ALA A 80 -10.51 10.76 -12.68
N LEU A 81 -9.36 10.35 -13.22
CA LEU A 81 -8.76 9.04 -12.96
C LEU A 81 -8.28 8.90 -11.52
N VAL A 82 -7.66 9.95 -10.97
CA VAL A 82 -7.25 9.98 -9.55
C VAL A 82 -8.48 9.85 -8.65
N ALA A 83 -9.61 10.50 -8.99
CA ALA A 83 -10.87 10.35 -8.28
C ALA A 83 -11.42 8.91 -8.34
N GLN A 84 -11.05 8.12 -9.35
CA GLN A 84 -11.34 6.69 -9.45
C GLN A 84 -10.31 5.79 -8.73
N SER A 85 -9.48 6.37 -7.85
CA SER A 85 -8.37 5.68 -7.17
C SER A 85 -7.34 5.05 -8.13
N LEU A 86 -7.28 5.54 -9.38
CA LEU A 86 -6.21 5.17 -10.31
C LEU A 86 -5.04 6.13 -10.13
N PRO A 87 -3.82 5.63 -9.87
CA PRO A 87 -2.64 6.49 -9.73
C PRO A 87 -2.20 7.04 -11.11
N ALA A 88 -2.91 8.06 -11.60
CA ALA A 88 -2.63 8.73 -12.86
C ALA A 88 -1.76 9.98 -12.66
N VAL A 89 -0.83 10.23 -13.58
CA VAL A 89 0.07 11.40 -13.50
C VAL A 89 0.23 12.05 -14.86
N ALA A 90 0.13 13.38 -14.87
CA ALA A 90 0.24 14.22 -16.04
C ALA A 90 1.73 14.41 -16.45
N GLN A 91 2.32 13.44 -17.15
CA GLN A 91 3.73 13.45 -17.56
C GLN A 91 3.99 12.51 -18.75
N PRO A 92 5.12 12.65 -19.46
CA PRO A 92 5.57 11.65 -20.43
C PRO A 92 5.72 10.24 -19.81
N PRO A 93 5.46 9.17 -20.58
CA PRO A 93 5.61 7.81 -20.10
C PRO A 93 7.09 7.47 -19.93
N ARG A 94 7.42 6.75 -18.85
CA ARG A 94 8.74 6.17 -18.58
C ARG A 94 8.71 4.68 -18.91
N GLN A 95 9.89 4.06 -18.99
CA GLN A 95 9.99 2.61 -19.17
C GLN A 95 9.24 1.88 -18.04
N GLY A 96 8.37 0.93 -18.40
CA GLY A 96 7.52 0.22 -17.44
C GLY A 96 6.14 0.83 -17.21
N ASP A 97 5.86 2.02 -17.75
CA ASP A 97 4.58 2.70 -17.52
C ASP A 97 3.47 2.23 -18.46
N TRP A 98 2.29 2.06 -17.89
CA TRP A 98 1.07 2.13 -18.67
C TRP A 98 0.77 3.59 -18.99
N TRP A 99 0.23 3.86 -20.17
CA TRP A 99 -0.04 5.25 -20.54
C TRP A 99 -1.25 5.43 -21.45
N LEU A 100 -1.87 6.60 -21.34
CA LEU A 100 -3.03 6.99 -22.14
C LEU A 100 -2.61 7.98 -23.22
N ARG A 101 -2.89 7.64 -24.48
CA ARG A 101 -2.84 8.61 -25.57
C ARG A 101 -4.22 9.20 -25.82
N LEU A 102 -4.40 10.41 -25.34
CA LEU A 102 -5.60 11.20 -25.61
C LEU A 102 -5.55 11.80 -27.03
N GLY A 103 -6.72 12.06 -27.58
CA GLY A 103 -6.89 12.77 -28.83
C GLY A 103 -8.35 12.95 -29.16
N ALA A 104 -8.64 13.31 -30.39
CA ALA A 104 -10.01 13.54 -30.84
C ALA A 104 -10.21 13.10 -32.28
N LYS A 105 -11.47 12.85 -32.65
CA LYS A 105 -11.90 12.58 -34.03
C LYS A 105 -13.02 13.55 -34.40
N ARG A 106 -12.90 14.23 -35.53
CA ARG A 106 -13.99 15.05 -36.08
C ARG A 106 -15.16 14.15 -36.48
N VAL A 107 -16.38 14.54 -36.11
CA VAL A 107 -17.63 13.89 -36.50
C VAL A 107 -18.59 14.93 -37.07
N LYS A 108 -19.71 14.51 -37.67
CA LYS A 108 -20.65 15.42 -38.35
C LYS A 108 -21.13 16.57 -37.46
N ASN A 109 -21.43 16.27 -36.19
CA ASN A 109 -22.03 17.23 -35.25
C ASN A 109 -21.05 17.72 -34.17
N GLY A 110 -19.73 17.62 -34.40
CA GLY A 110 -18.75 18.09 -33.42
C GLY A 110 -17.43 17.32 -33.43
N VAL A 111 -16.85 17.19 -32.24
CA VAL A 111 -15.58 16.53 -31.99
C VAL A 111 -15.80 15.43 -30.96
N LYS A 112 -15.42 14.20 -31.30
CA LYS A 112 -15.52 13.04 -30.41
C LYS A 112 -14.16 12.79 -29.74
N PRO A 113 -14.01 13.03 -28.43
CA PRO A 113 -12.78 12.75 -27.72
C PRO A 113 -12.49 11.25 -27.72
N ARG A 114 -11.22 10.86 -27.82
CA ARG A 114 -10.78 9.46 -27.88
C ARG A 114 -9.59 9.22 -26.97
N TYR A 115 -9.49 8.00 -26.46
CA TYR A 115 -8.32 7.54 -25.73
C TYR A 115 -7.80 6.22 -26.32
N LEU A 116 -6.49 6.01 -26.21
CA LEU A 116 -5.82 4.75 -26.47
C LEU A 116 -5.02 4.40 -25.22
N LEU A 117 -5.20 3.19 -24.70
CA LEU A 117 -4.44 2.67 -23.57
C LEU A 117 -3.32 1.79 -24.07
N TYR A 118 -2.09 2.10 -23.67
CA TYR A 118 -0.89 1.37 -24.01
C TYR A 118 -0.37 0.61 -22.78
N ASP A 119 0.13 -0.60 -23.01
CA ASP A 119 0.93 -1.35 -22.03
C ASP A 119 2.39 -0.85 -22.00
N PRO A 120 3.20 -1.29 -21.03
CA PRO A 120 4.61 -0.92 -20.91
C PRO A 120 5.47 -1.33 -22.12
N GLU A 121 5.02 -2.33 -22.88
CA GLU A 121 5.66 -2.80 -24.11
C GLU A 121 5.29 -1.94 -25.33
N GLY A 122 4.41 -0.95 -25.18
CA GLY A 122 3.99 -0.02 -26.24
C GLY A 122 2.88 -0.57 -27.15
N LYS A 123 2.21 -1.66 -26.75
CA LYS A 123 1.08 -2.24 -27.47
C LYS A 123 -0.23 -1.65 -26.97
N VAL A 124 -1.13 -1.33 -27.91
CA VAL A 124 -2.48 -0.86 -27.58
C VAL A 124 -3.30 -1.99 -26.97
N ARG A 125 -3.76 -1.79 -25.74
CA ARG A 125 -4.61 -2.74 -24.99
C ARG A 125 -6.08 -2.42 -25.07
N ALA A 126 -6.43 -1.14 -25.15
CA ALA A 126 -7.79 -0.69 -25.28
C ALA A 126 -7.87 0.64 -26.04
N LYS A 127 -9.04 0.90 -26.61
CA LYS A 127 -9.40 2.18 -27.22
C LYS A 127 -10.83 2.50 -26.86
N GLY A 128 -11.13 3.79 -26.71
CA GLY A 128 -12.49 4.23 -26.43
C GLY A 128 -12.71 5.67 -26.85
N TYR A 129 -13.95 6.10 -26.68
CA TYR A 129 -14.42 7.42 -27.05
C TYR A 129 -15.31 7.96 -25.95
N GLY A 130 -15.23 9.27 -25.69
CA GLY A 130 -16.23 9.96 -24.88
C GLY A 130 -17.39 10.48 -25.71
N SER A 131 -18.34 11.13 -25.03
CA SER A 131 -19.44 11.85 -25.66
C SER A 131 -18.95 12.92 -26.63
N VAL A 132 -19.78 13.21 -27.64
CA VAL A 132 -19.47 14.24 -28.64
C VAL A 132 -19.59 15.61 -27.98
N ILE A 133 -18.55 16.43 -28.13
CA ILE A 133 -18.58 17.85 -27.79
C ILE A 133 -18.86 18.61 -29.09
N ASP A 134 -19.71 19.63 -29.03
CA ASP A 134 -19.98 20.45 -30.21
C ASP A 134 -18.69 21.13 -30.71
N ARG A 135 -18.69 21.54 -31.98
CA ARG A 135 -17.46 22.07 -32.59
C ARG A 135 -17.02 23.39 -31.96
N ALA A 136 -17.94 24.25 -31.56
CA ALA A 136 -17.62 25.55 -30.98
C ALA A 136 -17.05 25.36 -29.57
N GLY A 137 -17.68 24.53 -28.73
CA GLY A 137 -17.20 24.18 -27.39
C GLY A 137 -15.82 23.52 -27.42
N TRP A 138 -15.57 22.60 -28.36
CA TRP A 138 -14.23 22.01 -28.51
C TRP A 138 -13.17 23.03 -28.94
N LEU A 139 -13.49 23.94 -29.87
CA LEU A 139 -12.54 24.96 -30.32
C LEU A 139 -12.25 26.01 -29.23
N ALA A 140 -13.27 26.36 -28.43
CA ALA A 140 -13.16 27.25 -27.29
C ALA A 140 -12.45 26.59 -26.08
N ALA A 141 -12.19 25.28 -26.13
CA ALA A 141 -11.73 24.50 -24.98
C ALA A 141 -12.65 24.68 -23.77
N ASP A 142 -13.96 24.58 -23.97
CA ASP A 142 -14.98 24.73 -22.93
C ASP A 142 -14.67 23.82 -21.73
N PRO A 143 -14.31 24.39 -20.56
CA PRO A 143 -13.93 23.62 -19.39
C PRO A 143 -15.03 22.68 -18.89
N VAL A 144 -16.30 23.07 -19.01
CA VAL A 144 -17.43 22.29 -18.50
C VAL A 144 -17.63 21.06 -19.37
N ALA A 145 -17.63 21.23 -20.70
CA ALA A 145 -17.79 20.12 -21.64
C ALA A 145 -16.62 19.13 -21.55
N LEU A 146 -15.38 19.61 -21.47
CA LEU A 146 -14.19 18.77 -21.36
C LEU A 146 -14.16 17.98 -20.05
N ASN A 147 -14.46 18.62 -18.93
CA ASN A 147 -14.53 17.95 -17.62
C ASN A 147 -15.66 16.91 -17.59
N THR A 148 -16.82 17.21 -18.17
CA THR A 148 -17.94 16.24 -18.27
C THR A 148 -17.51 14.97 -18.98
N VAL A 149 -16.83 15.10 -20.13
CA VAL A 149 -16.30 13.93 -20.84
C VAL A 149 -15.21 13.21 -20.05
N ALA A 150 -14.35 13.94 -19.33
CA ALA A 150 -13.33 13.32 -18.49
C ALA A 150 -13.94 12.46 -17.37
N LEU A 151 -14.99 12.96 -16.70
CA LEU A 151 -15.74 12.25 -15.67
C LEU A 151 -16.48 11.03 -16.24
N GLU A 152 -16.96 11.11 -17.48
CA GLU A 152 -17.59 9.99 -18.19
C GLU A 152 -16.60 8.84 -18.46
N ILE A 153 -15.41 9.14 -19.01
CA ILE A 153 -14.50 8.08 -19.47
C ILE A 153 -13.63 7.47 -18.37
N ALA A 154 -13.44 8.15 -17.23
CA ALA A 154 -12.55 7.68 -16.18
C ALA A 154 -12.99 6.34 -15.55
N PRO A 155 -14.29 6.13 -15.18
CA PRO A 155 -14.77 4.85 -14.71
C PRO A 155 -14.60 3.71 -15.74
N ASP A 156 -14.77 4.00 -17.03
CA ASP A 156 -14.56 3.02 -18.10
C ASP A 156 -13.11 2.58 -18.21
N ILE A 157 -12.18 3.53 -18.15
CA ILE A 157 -10.75 3.23 -18.14
C ILE A 157 -10.37 2.40 -16.91
N ALA A 158 -10.92 2.72 -15.74
CA ALA A 158 -10.70 1.93 -14.52
C ALA A 158 -11.15 0.47 -14.68
N ARG A 159 -12.39 0.26 -15.16
CA ARG A 159 -12.93 -1.08 -15.42
C ARG A 159 -12.09 -1.85 -16.45
N LEU A 160 -11.64 -1.18 -17.51
CA LEU A 160 -10.78 -1.79 -18.53
C LEU A 160 -9.44 -2.24 -17.95
N LEU A 161 -8.77 -1.38 -17.18
CA LEU A 161 -7.49 -1.71 -16.55
C LEU A 161 -7.62 -2.89 -15.59
N THR A 162 -8.65 -2.91 -14.74
CA THR A 162 -8.94 -4.04 -13.86
C THR A 162 -9.18 -5.32 -14.66
N GLY A 163 -9.99 -5.25 -15.72
CA GLY A 163 -10.26 -6.40 -16.58
C GLY A 163 -9.00 -6.94 -17.29
N ILE A 164 -8.09 -6.05 -17.72
CA ILE A 164 -6.81 -6.44 -18.32
C ILE A 164 -5.92 -7.11 -17.27
N GLN A 165 -5.80 -6.54 -16.08
CA GLN A 165 -5.02 -7.12 -14.98
C GLN A 165 -5.52 -8.52 -14.63
N VAL A 166 -6.84 -8.68 -14.50
CA VAL A 166 -7.49 -9.98 -14.24
C VAL A 166 -7.16 -11.01 -15.33
N LYS A 167 -7.17 -10.61 -16.61
CA LYS A 167 -6.79 -11.50 -17.73
C LYS A 167 -5.31 -11.87 -17.71
N ILE A 168 -4.43 -10.92 -17.42
CA ILE A 168 -2.98 -11.16 -17.29
C ILE A 168 -2.73 -12.17 -16.16
N MET A 169 -3.33 -11.96 -14.99
CA MET A 169 -3.20 -12.85 -13.84
C MET A 169 -3.74 -14.26 -14.13
N GLN A 170 -4.83 -14.38 -14.90
CA GLN A 170 -5.33 -15.70 -15.33
C GLN A 170 -4.43 -16.42 -16.32
N ALA A 171 -3.78 -15.68 -17.22
CA ALA A 171 -2.91 -16.28 -18.21
C ALA A 171 -1.57 -16.73 -17.63
N ASP A 172 -1.12 -16.17 -16.49
CA ASP A 172 0.14 -16.54 -15.83
C ASP A 172 -0.05 -17.81 -14.95
N PRO A 173 0.54 -18.97 -15.30
CA PRO A 173 0.42 -20.19 -14.51
C PRO A 173 0.99 -20.07 -13.10
N HIS A 174 1.91 -19.13 -12.86
CA HIS A 174 2.52 -18.91 -11.55
C HIS A 174 1.76 -17.90 -10.68
N SER A 175 0.71 -17.27 -11.21
CA SER A 175 -0.14 -16.35 -10.47
C SER A 175 -0.87 -17.05 -9.33
N LEU A 176 -1.11 -16.32 -8.23
CA LEU A 176 -1.95 -16.77 -7.12
C LEU A 176 -3.42 -16.99 -7.50
N MET A 177 -3.82 -16.68 -8.75
CA MET A 177 -5.08 -17.11 -9.36
C MET A 177 -5.11 -18.60 -9.69
N ASN A 178 -3.97 -19.16 -10.07
CA ASN A 178 -3.85 -20.48 -10.71
C ASN A 178 -3.16 -21.52 -9.84
N ARG A 179 -2.65 -21.12 -8.66
CA ARG A 179 -2.05 -22.02 -7.68
C ARG A 179 -2.38 -21.60 -6.25
N PRO A 180 -2.30 -22.52 -5.28
CA PRO A 180 -2.34 -22.16 -3.87
C PRO A 180 -1.21 -21.17 -3.50
N ALA A 181 -1.52 -20.25 -2.60
CA ALA A 181 -0.51 -19.40 -1.97
C ALA A 181 0.37 -20.25 -1.04
N LYS A 182 1.69 -20.03 -1.08
CA LYS A 182 2.64 -20.62 -0.14
C LYS A 182 2.79 -19.69 1.06
N VAL A 183 2.34 -20.13 2.22
CA VAL A 183 2.36 -19.33 3.44
C VAL A 183 3.40 -19.90 4.40
N TYR A 184 4.47 -19.16 4.63
CA TYR A 184 5.41 -19.47 5.69
C TYR A 184 4.84 -19.05 7.04
N PHE A 185 4.73 -19.99 7.97
CA PHE A 185 4.34 -19.69 9.34
C PHE A 185 5.58 -19.67 10.23
N ALA A 186 5.94 -18.48 10.72
CA ALA A 186 7.15 -18.27 11.52
C ALA A 186 6.99 -18.67 12.99
N GLY A 187 5.79 -19.11 13.40
CA GLY A 187 5.49 -19.53 14.76
C GLY A 187 4.78 -18.47 15.60
N VAL A 188 4.74 -18.76 16.90
CA VAL A 188 4.04 -18.01 17.94
C VAL A 188 5.03 -17.64 19.04
N GLU A 189 4.97 -16.39 19.49
CA GLU A 189 5.78 -15.89 20.60
C GLU A 189 4.91 -15.25 21.69
N GLY A 190 5.35 -15.35 22.94
CA GLY A 190 4.78 -14.61 24.07
C GLY A 190 3.58 -15.27 24.77
N ALA A 191 3.14 -16.44 24.33
CA ALA A 191 2.06 -17.14 25.05
C ALA A 191 2.60 -17.83 26.32
N PRO A 192 1.90 -17.73 27.46
CA PRO A 192 2.19 -18.51 28.67
C PRO A 192 1.96 -20.01 28.48
N GLY A 193 2.43 -20.80 29.45
CA GLY A 193 2.23 -22.24 29.49
C GLY A 193 2.74 -22.94 28.22
N ASP A 194 1.93 -23.82 27.64
CA ASP A 194 2.23 -24.47 26.36
C ASP A 194 1.74 -23.68 25.13
N GLY A 195 1.24 -22.47 25.32
CA GLY A 195 0.45 -21.75 24.32
C GLY A 195 1.18 -21.48 23.01
N ASN A 196 2.50 -21.25 23.02
CA ASN A 196 3.26 -21.05 21.78
C ASN A 196 3.19 -22.31 20.90
N ILE A 197 3.29 -23.49 21.51
CA ILE A 197 3.28 -24.78 20.82
C ILE A 197 1.84 -25.13 20.41
N SER A 198 0.89 -24.98 21.33
CA SER A 198 -0.52 -25.31 21.13
C SER A 198 -1.15 -24.45 20.02
N LEU A 199 -0.96 -23.13 20.05
CA LEU A 199 -1.42 -22.23 19.00
C LEU A 199 -0.72 -22.51 17.67
N ALA A 200 0.60 -22.76 17.69
CA ALA A 200 1.34 -23.00 16.46
C ALA A 200 0.82 -24.26 15.75
N ARG A 201 0.63 -25.35 16.50
CA ARG A 201 0.08 -26.59 15.97
C ARG A 201 -1.34 -26.41 15.44
N ALA A 202 -2.20 -25.76 16.23
CA ALA A 202 -3.60 -25.52 15.85
C ALA A 202 -3.71 -24.65 14.59
N PHE A 203 -2.89 -23.61 14.48
CA PHE A 203 -2.89 -22.72 13.31
C PHE A 203 -2.35 -23.41 12.06
N TYR A 204 -1.27 -24.19 12.20
CA TYR A 204 -0.73 -24.98 11.10
C TYR A 204 -1.75 -25.98 10.55
N ALA A 205 -2.57 -26.58 11.41
CA ALA A 205 -3.67 -27.45 10.99
C ALA A 205 -4.86 -26.68 10.38
N SER A 206 -5.14 -25.46 10.87
CA SER A 206 -6.34 -24.70 10.51
C SER A 206 -6.19 -23.85 9.25
N LEU A 207 -4.98 -23.39 8.93
CA LEU A 207 -4.76 -22.46 7.81
C LEU A 207 -4.93 -23.07 6.42
N PRO A 208 -4.43 -24.28 6.12
CA PRO A 208 -4.50 -24.85 4.77
C PRO A 208 -5.93 -24.93 4.23
N ASP A 209 -6.11 -24.58 2.96
CA ASP A 209 -7.34 -24.78 2.21
C ASP A 209 -7.00 -25.05 0.73
N GLY A 210 -7.99 -25.21 -0.14
CA GLY A 210 -7.75 -25.42 -1.58
C GLY A 210 -7.00 -24.29 -2.29
N ARG A 211 -6.75 -23.16 -1.62
CA ARG A 211 -6.11 -21.96 -2.17
C ARG A 211 -4.91 -21.47 -1.37
N ASN A 212 -4.55 -22.10 -0.26
CA ASN A 212 -3.49 -21.69 0.65
C ASN A 212 -2.83 -22.94 1.25
N ASN A 213 -1.51 -23.05 1.11
CA ASN A 213 -0.70 -24.10 1.72
C ASN A 213 0.21 -23.47 2.76
N VAL A 214 0.39 -24.16 3.89
CA VAL A 214 1.30 -23.72 4.94
C VAL A 214 2.62 -24.48 4.87
N GLN A 215 3.73 -23.79 5.13
CA GLN A 215 5.08 -24.36 5.18
C GLN A 215 5.83 -23.84 6.40
N THR A 216 6.81 -24.62 6.85
CA THR A 216 7.65 -24.30 8.02
C THR A 216 8.99 -23.68 7.65
N LYS A 217 9.25 -23.48 6.36
CA LYS A 217 10.45 -22.80 5.88
C LYS A 217 10.11 -21.53 5.11
N PRO A 218 10.94 -20.48 5.17
CA PRO A 218 10.67 -19.23 4.48
C PRO A 218 10.86 -19.28 2.96
N GLU A 219 11.57 -20.28 2.43
CA GLU A 219 11.92 -20.34 1.01
C GLU A 219 10.68 -20.39 0.11
N ASP A 220 10.68 -19.57 -0.95
CA ASP A 220 9.57 -19.45 -1.92
C ASP A 220 8.19 -19.12 -1.33
N ALA A 221 8.14 -18.57 -0.11
CA ALA A 221 6.89 -18.14 0.50
C ALA A 221 6.33 -16.87 -0.18
N ASP A 222 5.04 -16.89 -0.52
CA ASP A 222 4.32 -15.71 -1.00
C ASP A 222 3.95 -14.77 0.16
N TYR A 223 3.69 -15.36 1.32
CA TYR A 223 3.31 -14.67 2.54
C TYR A 223 4.02 -15.25 3.76
N THR A 224 4.32 -14.40 4.74
CA THR A 224 4.77 -14.81 6.07
C THR A 224 3.73 -14.44 7.11
N VAL A 225 3.40 -15.38 7.99
CA VAL A 225 2.53 -15.15 9.16
C VAL A 225 3.35 -15.28 10.43
N LYS A 226 3.23 -14.29 11.31
CA LYS A 226 3.82 -14.29 12.65
C LYS A 226 2.75 -14.03 13.69
N CYS A 227 2.77 -14.77 14.80
CA CYS A 227 1.86 -14.55 15.91
C CYS A 227 2.59 -14.02 17.14
N ARG A 228 2.03 -13.00 17.79
CA ARG A 228 2.47 -12.52 19.09
C ARG A 228 1.30 -12.52 20.07
N VAL A 229 1.51 -13.12 21.23
CA VAL A 229 0.58 -13.11 22.35
C VAL A 229 1.07 -12.15 23.41
N GLN A 230 0.15 -11.41 24.01
CA GLN A 230 0.40 -10.48 25.11
C GLN A 230 -0.65 -10.68 26.18
N LEU A 231 -0.23 -10.62 27.45
CA LEU A 231 -1.10 -10.59 28.61
C LEU A 231 -0.94 -9.26 29.34
N LYS A 232 -2.06 -8.74 29.84
CA LYS A 232 -2.10 -7.55 30.68
C LYS A 232 -3.11 -7.74 31.80
N ASP A 233 -2.68 -7.61 33.05
CA ASP A 233 -3.59 -7.64 34.20
C ASP A 233 -4.63 -6.52 34.09
N LEU A 234 -5.89 -6.87 34.33
CA LEU A 234 -6.96 -5.89 34.41
C LEU A 234 -7.05 -5.34 35.85
N PRO A 235 -7.38 -4.04 36.02
CA PRO A 235 -7.53 -3.46 37.35
C PRO A 235 -8.58 -4.23 38.17
N PRO A 236 -8.36 -4.42 39.48
CA PRO A 236 -9.37 -5.02 40.35
C PRO A 236 -10.66 -4.21 40.34
N GLY A 237 -11.81 -4.89 40.44
CA GLY A 237 -13.11 -4.25 40.61
C GLY A 237 -13.24 -3.54 41.97
N PRO A 238 -14.28 -2.72 42.18
CA PRO A 238 -14.45 -1.86 43.37
C PRO A 238 -14.38 -2.60 44.72
N SER A 239 -14.72 -3.88 44.73
CA SER A 239 -14.77 -4.73 45.93
C SER A 239 -13.60 -5.73 46.03
N GLN A 240 -12.64 -5.70 45.11
CA GLN A 240 -11.52 -6.63 45.06
C GLN A 240 -10.19 -5.95 45.43
N LYS A 241 -9.34 -6.63 46.20
CA LYS A 241 -8.00 -6.12 46.58
C LYS A 241 -6.88 -6.50 45.61
N LYS A 242 -7.14 -7.44 44.69
CA LYS A 242 -6.19 -7.96 43.68
C LYS A 242 -6.92 -8.20 42.37
N ALA A 243 -6.19 -8.11 41.25
CA ALA A 243 -6.72 -8.45 39.93
C ALA A 243 -7.24 -9.89 39.91
N SER A 244 -8.43 -10.09 39.36
CA SER A 244 -9.04 -11.41 39.13
C SER A 244 -9.04 -11.79 37.65
N GLU A 245 -8.85 -10.81 36.77
CA GLU A 245 -8.87 -10.97 35.32
C GLU A 245 -7.59 -10.45 34.67
N GLN A 246 -7.25 -11.05 33.55
CA GLN A 246 -6.21 -10.60 32.62
C GLN A 246 -6.82 -10.44 31.24
N GLN A 247 -6.31 -9.50 30.47
CA GLN A 247 -6.61 -9.35 29.07
C GLN A 247 -5.54 -10.08 28.25
N ILE A 248 -5.95 -11.05 27.46
CA ILE A 248 -5.12 -11.67 26.43
C ILE A 248 -5.33 -10.97 25.09
N THR A 249 -4.22 -10.66 24.40
CA THR A 249 -4.22 -10.10 23.05
C THR A 249 -3.37 -10.99 22.14
N ILE A 250 -3.98 -11.57 21.11
CA ILE A 250 -3.31 -12.44 20.12
C ILE A 250 -3.27 -11.69 18.79
N ILE A 251 -2.08 -11.38 18.31
CA ILE A 251 -1.84 -10.56 17.12
C ILE A 251 -1.19 -11.43 16.03
N TRP A 252 -1.92 -11.65 14.95
CA TRP A 252 -1.46 -12.35 13.75
C TRP A 252 -1.10 -11.33 12.69
N ARG A 253 0.19 -11.19 12.37
CA ARG A 253 0.67 -10.29 11.31
C ARG A 253 0.96 -11.08 10.04
N VAL A 254 0.46 -10.59 8.92
CA VAL A 254 0.71 -11.14 7.58
C VAL A 254 1.55 -10.15 6.78
N THR A 255 2.68 -10.61 6.24
CA THR A 255 3.51 -9.82 5.32
C THR A 255 3.62 -10.54 3.99
N ASP A 256 3.80 -9.78 2.90
CA ASP A 256 4.12 -10.34 1.58
C ASP A 256 5.57 -10.86 1.53
N SER A 257 5.94 -11.44 0.38
CA SER A 257 7.29 -11.95 0.10
C SER A 257 8.40 -10.89 0.13
N LYS A 258 8.05 -9.60 0.21
CA LYS A 258 8.97 -8.46 0.31
C LYS A 258 9.00 -7.86 1.72
N GLY A 259 8.27 -8.46 2.67
CA GLY A 259 8.15 -7.97 4.04
C GLY A 259 7.20 -6.78 4.22
N LYS A 260 6.44 -6.39 3.19
CA LYS A 260 5.41 -5.36 3.31
C LYS A 260 4.20 -5.95 4.03
N GLU A 261 3.64 -5.20 4.99
CA GLU A 261 2.45 -5.63 5.71
C GLU A 261 1.25 -5.75 4.75
N ALA A 262 0.67 -6.96 4.73
CA ALA A 262 -0.56 -7.26 3.99
C ALA A 262 -1.79 -7.03 4.87
N GLY A 263 -1.63 -7.20 6.19
CA GLY A 263 -2.64 -6.91 7.20
C GLY A 263 -2.34 -7.63 8.52
N ALA A 264 -3.24 -7.45 9.49
CA ALA A 264 -3.17 -8.13 10.77
C ALA A 264 -4.57 -8.53 11.25
N ALA A 265 -4.65 -9.60 12.05
CA ALA A 265 -5.84 -10.00 12.78
C ALA A 265 -5.52 -9.99 14.28
N THR A 266 -6.38 -9.34 15.08
CA THR A 266 -6.17 -9.21 16.52
C THR A 266 -7.38 -9.78 17.25
N GLN A 267 -7.13 -10.72 18.16
CA GLN A 267 -8.13 -11.27 19.06
C GLN A 267 -7.87 -10.73 20.47
N LEU A 268 -8.91 -10.24 21.14
CA LEU A 268 -8.84 -9.69 22.49
C LEU A 268 -9.88 -10.36 23.36
N HIS A 269 -9.46 -10.94 24.48
CA HIS A 269 -10.37 -11.58 25.44
C HIS A 269 -9.97 -11.26 26.87
N ALA A 270 -10.95 -11.13 27.76
CA ALA A 270 -10.73 -11.17 29.20
C ALA A 270 -10.76 -12.63 29.66
N ILE A 271 -9.81 -13.01 30.50
CA ILE A 271 -9.65 -14.37 31.04
C ILE A 271 -9.40 -14.28 32.54
N ALA A 272 -9.71 -15.34 33.27
CA ALA A 272 -9.29 -15.43 34.67
C ALA A 272 -7.76 -15.43 34.77
N ILE A 273 -7.21 -14.76 35.78
CA ILE A 273 -5.77 -14.72 36.01
C ILE A 273 -5.20 -16.15 36.12
N HIS A 274 -4.03 -16.38 35.52
CA HIS A 274 -3.33 -17.68 35.49
C HIS A 274 -4.07 -18.83 34.78
N SER A 275 -5.24 -18.60 34.17
CA SER A 275 -6.02 -19.65 33.50
C SER A 275 -5.35 -20.25 32.27
N LEU A 276 -4.35 -19.56 31.70
CA LEU A 276 -3.59 -19.99 30.51
C LEU A 276 -2.13 -20.32 30.82
N ASP A 277 -1.76 -20.46 32.09
CA ASP A 277 -0.38 -20.78 32.50
C ASP A 277 -0.01 -22.26 32.26
N GLY A 278 -1.02 -23.11 32.02
CA GLY A 278 -0.87 -24.53 31.75
C GLY A 278 -1.11 -24.90 30.28
N ALA A 279 -1.99 -25.87 30.07
CA ALA A 279 -2.34 -26.37 28.74
C ALA A 279 -3.44 -25.52 28.09
N TRP A 280 -3.20 -25.07 26.87
CA TRP A 280 -4.17 -24.26 26.12
C TRP A 280 -5.25 -25.09 25.43
N GLY A 281 -4.95 -26.33 25.03
CA GLY A 281 -5.93 -27.28 24.48
C GLY A 281 -6.92 -26.67 23.47
N ASP A 282 -8.21 -26.75 23.79
CA ASP A 282 -9.32 -26.30 22.93
C ASP A 282 -9.35 -24.77 22.71
N ILE A 283 -8.79 -23.99 23.64
CA ILE A 283 -8.67 -22.53 23.50
C ILE A 283 -7.73 -22.21 22.33
N ALA A 284 -6.61 -22.93 22.22
CA ALA A 284 -5.71 -22.78 21.08
C ALA A 284 -6.36 -23.20 19.76
N ALA A 285 -7.15 -24.28 19.75
CA ALA A 285 -7.86 -24.73 18.56
C ALA A 285 -8.86 -23.69 18.05
N THR A 286 -9.67 -23.13 18.96
CA THR A 286 -10.69 -22.12 18.63
C THR A 286 -10.05 -20.82 18.15
N ALA A 287 -9.06 -20.30 18.88
CA ALA A 287 -8.36 -19.07 18.52
C ALA A 287 -7.65 -19.20 17.16
N ALA A 288 -6.99 -20.32 16.92
CA ALA A 288 -6.31 -20.58 15.66
C ALA A 288 -7.26 -20.74 14.47
N HIS A 289 -8.45 -21.33 14.66
CA HIS A 289 -9.45 -21.47 13.61
C HIS A 289 -9.97 -20.12 13.12
N GLU A 290 -10.35 -19.24 14.06
CA GLU A 290 -10.77 -17.88 13.76
C GLU A 290 -9.64 -17.09 13.06
N ALA A 291 -8.42 -17.17 13.59
CA ALA A 291 -7.26 -16.51 13.01
C ALA A 291 -6.96 -17.00 11.58
N ALA A 292 -7.07 -18.31 11.32
CA ALA A 292 -6.91 -18.88 9.99
C ALA A 292 -7.91 -18.29 8.99
N GLY A 293 -9.19 -18.13 9.39
CA GLY A 293 -10.20 -17.46 8.58
C GLY A 293 -9.83 -16.00 8.25
N ALA A 294 -9.38 -15.25 9.25
CA ALA A 294 -8.95 -13.86 9.06
C ALA A 294 -7.72 -13.75 8.14
N VAL A 295 -6.71 -14.59 8.34
CA VAL A 295 -5.48 -14.63 7.52
C VAL A 295 -5.80 -14.98 6.06
N ARG A 296 -6.70 -15.96 5.80
CA ARG A 296 -7.15 -16.29 4.44
C ARG A 296 -7.80 -15.09 3.75
N THR A 297 -8.59 -14.32 4.49
CA THR A 297 -9.23 -13.09 3.98
C THR A 297 -8.19 -12.03 3.63
N ILE A 298 -7.20 -11.81 4.51
CA ILE A 298 -6.09 -10.89 4.27
C ILE A 298 -5.32 -11.27 3.00
N ILE A 299 -4.92 -12.54 2.86
CA ILE A 299 -4.19 -13.04 1.68
C ILE A 299 -5.03 -12.86 0.41
N THR A 300 -6.32 -13.19 0.48
CA THR A 300 -7.23 -13.10 -0.68
C THR A 300 -7.41 -11.66 -1.15
N ASN A 301 -7.61 -10.73 -0.22
CA ASN A 301 -7.76 -9.31 -0.53
C ASN A 301 -6.45 -8.72 -1.06
N TYR A 302 -5.32 -9.03 -0.43
CA TYR A 302 -4.02 -8.49 -0.81
C TYR A 302 -3.53 -9.01 -2.16
N SER A 303 -3.79 -10.29 -2.47
CA SER A 303 -3.41 -10.89 -3.76
C SER A 303 -4.28 -10.42 -4.93
N GLY A 304 -5.44 -9.80 -4.67
CA GLY A 304 -6.39 -9.42 -5.71
C GLY A 304 -7.05 -10.61 -6.42
N ARG A 305 -6.97 -11.81 -5.85
CA ARG A 305 -7.42 -13.04 -6.54
C ARG A 305 -8.93 -13.17 -6.71
N ASP A 306 -9.70 -12.40 -5.94
CA ASP A 306 -11.17 -12.37 -6.02
C ASP A 306 -11.74 -11.16 -6.77
N LEU A 307 -10.90 -10.38 -7.48
CA LEU A 307 -11.34 -9.24 -8.32
C LEU A 307 -12.39 -9.62 -9.40
N LYS A 308 -12.64 -10.93 -9.61
CA LYS A 308 -13.66 -11.46 -10.52
C LYS A 308 -15.10 -11.48 -9.98
N MET A 309 -15.34 -11.39 -8.67
CA MET A 309 -16.64 -11.78 -8.11
C MET A 309 -17.64 -10.63 -7.89
N SER A 310 -17.23 -9.37 -8.01
CA SER A 310 -18.12 -8.23 -7.69
C SER A 310 -18.99 -7.71 -8.84
N GLN A 311 -18.92 -8.30 -10.05
CA GLN A 311 -19.67 -7.81 -11.23
C GLN A 311 -20.92 -8.63 -11.58
N LYS A 312 -21.45 -9.42 -10.64
CA LYS A 312 -22.80 -10.00 -10.77
C LYS A 312 -23.67 -9.51 -9.61
N LYS A 313 -24.28 -8.34 -9.78
CA LYS A 313 -25.63 -8.02 -9.31
C LYS A 313 -26.22 -6.98 -10.26
#